data_AF-A0A484U340-F1
#
_entry.id   AF-A0A484U340-F1
#
_cell.length_a   1.000
_cell.length_b   1.000
_cell.length_c   1.000
_cell.angle_alpha   90.00
_cell.angle_beta   90.00
_cell.angle_gamma   90.00
#
_symmetry.space_group_name_H-M   'P 1'
#
loop_
_entity.id
_entity.type
_entity.pdbx_description
1 polymer ?
#
loop_
_entity_poly.entity_id
_entity_poly.type
_entity_poly.pdbx_seq_one_letter_code
_entity_poly.pdbx_strand_id
1 'polypeptide(L)' 'MTADELRAWADRQGLTFDTAAATLGVGRRTYARWASGEVDISRIVALACAAVEAGLPPLGKSK' A
#
# COMPACT_ATOMS: atom_id res chain seq x y z
N MET A 1 4.88 6.88 -7.17
CA MET A 1 5.19 6.14 -5.94
C MET A 1 6.34 5.20 -6.24
N THR A 2 7.51 5.44 -5.66
CA THR A 2 8.66 4.54 -5.69
C THR A 2 8.56 3.51 -4.55
N ALA A 3 9.40 2.48 -4.59
CA ALA A 3 9.51 1.50 -3.51
C ALA A 3 9.84 2.18 -2.15
N ASP A 4 10.71 3.20 -2.16
CA ASP A 4 11.08 3.94 -0.95
C ASP A 4 9.92 4.80 -0.43
N GLU A 5 9.17 5.44 -1.33
CA GLU A 5 7.96 6.20 -0.95
C GLU A 5 6.90 5.28 -0.31
N LEU A 6 6.77 4.04 -0.80
CA LEU A 6 5.84 3.05 -0.24
C LEU A 6 6.26 2.58 1.15
N ARG A 7 7.56 2.31 1.36
CA ARG A 7 8.10 1.94 2.68
C ARG A 7 7.92 3.09 3.68
N ALA A 8 8.29 4.31 3.28
CA ALA A 8 8.12 5.48 4.11
C ALA A 8 6.65 5.74 4.45
N TRP A 9 5.72 5.51 3.52
CA TRP A 9 4.29 5.58 3.80
C TRP A 9 3.87 4.54 4.86
N ALA A 10 4.30 3.29 4.73
CA ALA A 10 3.96 2.25 5.71
C ALA A 10 4.53 2.58 7.10
N ASP A 11 5.76 3.07 7.18
CA ASP A 11 6.40 3.49 8.42
C ASP A 11 5.64 4.65 9.08
N ARG A 12 5.21 5.67 8.31
CA ARG A 12 4.38 6.78 8.83
C ARG A 12 3.05 6.31 9.40
N GLN A 13 2.46 5.29 8.79
CA GLN A 13 1.20 4.69 9.25
C GLN A 13 1.39 3.66 10.38
N GLY A 14 2.64 3.36 10.77
CA GLY A 14 2.95 2.33 11.75
C GLY A 14 2.60 0.91 11.27
N LEU A 15 2.57 0.69 9.96
CA LEU A 15 2.20 -0.58 9.35
C LEU A 15 3.43 -1.43 9.06
N THR A 16 3.34 -2.72 9.42
CA THR A 16 4.26 -3.75 8.92
C THR A 16 3.94 -4.12 7.47
N PHE A 17 4.83 -4.89 6.81
CA PHE A 17 4.58 -5.43 5.47
C PHE A 17 3.24 -6.18 5.35
N ASP A 18 2.87 -6.95 6.38
CA ASP A 18 1.65 -7.75 6.38
C ASP A 18 0.42 -6.89 6.54
N THR A 19 0.45 -5.98 7.51
CA THR A 19 -0.68 -5.08 7.78
C THR A 19 -0.85 -4.08 6.64
N ALA A 20 0.23 -3.58 6.04
CA ALA A 20 0.17 -2.73 4.86
C ALA A 20 -0.46 -3.43 3.66
N ALA A 21 -0.09 -4.70 3.40
CA ALA A 21 -0.71 -5.51 2.36
C ALA A 21 -2.21 -5.72 2.62
N ALA A 22 -2.58 -6.02 3.87
CA ALA A 22 -3.97 -6.19 4.28
C ALA A 22 -4.79 -4.88 4.13
N THR A 23 -4.23 -3.74 4.55
CA THR A 23 -4.85 -2.42 4.42
C THR A 23 -5.12 -2.06 2.97
N LEU A 24 -4.21 -2.41 2.06
CA LEU A 24 -4.37 -2.18 0.62
C LEU A 24 -5.21 -3.27 -0.07
N GLY A 25 -5.60 -4.34 0.64
CA GLY A 25 -6.36 -5.45 0.07
C GLY A 25 -5.58 -6.30 -0.94
N VAL A 26 -4.26 -6.38 -0.80
CA VAL A 26 -3.38 -7.11 -1.73
C VAL A 26 -2.68 -8.28 -1.03
N GLY A 27 -2.21 -9.26 -1.81
CA GLY A 27 -1.41 -10.35 -1.27
C GLY A 27 -0.04 -9.89 -0.76
N ARG A 28 0.44 -10.47 0.34
CA ARG A 28 1.77 -10.19 0.94
C ARG A 28 2.91 -10.22 -0.08
N ARG A 29 2.92 -11.21 -0.97
CA ARG A 29 3.96 -11.36 -2.02
C ARG A 29 3.95 -10.20 -3.01
N THR A 30 2.77 -9.71 -3.38
CA THR A 30 2.63 -8.56 -4.28
C THR A 30 3.19 -7.30 -3.63
N TYR A 31 2.83 -7.07 -2.36
CA TYR A 31 3.34 -5.94 -1.60
C TYR A 31 4.87 -6.00 -1.45
N ALA A 32 5.43 -7.19 -1.15
CA ALA A 32 6.88 -7.38 -1.04
C ALA A 32 7.62 -7.06 -2.34
N ARG A 33 7.04 -7.36 -3.51
CA ARG A 33 7.61 -7.04 -4.83
C ARG A 33 7.64 -5.55 -5.14
N TRP A 34 6.60 -4.83 -4.74
CA TRP A 34 6.58 -3.37 -4.84
C TRP A 34 7.59 -2.75 -3.90
N ALA A 35 7.61 -3.23 -2.66
CA ALA A 35 8.54 -2.75 -1.67
C ALA A 35 9.98 -3.09 -2.02
N SER A 36 10.30 -4.18 -2.72
CA SER A 36 11.67 -4.46 -3.18
C SER A 36 12.08 -3.67 -4.42
N GLY A 37 11.12 -3.07 -5.13
CA GLY A 37 11.35 -2.46 -6.45
C GLY A 37 11.45 -3.47 -7.59
N GLU A 38 11.12 -4.76 -7.36
CA GLU A 38 11.04 -5.78 -8.42
C GLU A 38 9.94 -5.46 -9.43
N VAL A 39 8.85 -4.83 -8.96
CA VAL A 39 7.70 -4.47 -9.78
C VAL A 39 7.34 -3.01 -9.54
N ASP A 40 7.08 -2.28 -10.63
CA ASP A 40 6.61 -0.91 -10.56
C ASP A 40 5.26 -0.79 -9.86
N ILE A 41 5.12 0.27 -9.06
CA ILE A 41 3.90 0.55 -8.33
C ILE A 41 2.94 1.29 -9.26
N SER A 42 1.77 0.71 -9.50
CA SER A 42 0.76 1.33 -10.35
C SER A 42 0.20 2.60 -9.72
N ARG A 43 -0.29 3.53 -10.56
CA ARG A 43 -0.97 4.74 -10.11
C ARG A 43 -2.15 4.46 -9.19
N ILE A 44 -2.83 3.32 -9.37
CA ILE A 44 -3.97 2.91 -8.54
C ILE A 44 -3.53 2.65 -7.10
N VAL A 45 -2.40 1.94 -6.92
CA VAL A 45 -1.86 1.66 -5.58
C VAL A 45 -1.39 2.95 -4.91
N ALA A 46 -0.76 3.85 -5.67
CA ALA A 46 -0.36 5.15 -5.15
C ALA A 46 -1.56 5.96 -4.65
N LEU A 47 -2.67 5.98 -5.40
CA LEU A 47 -3.92 6.62 -4.98
C LEU A 47 -4.55 5.94 -3.75
N ALA A 48 -4.49 4.61 -3.66
CA ALA A 48 -4.98 3.88 -2.50
C ALA A 48 -4.19 4.24 -1.23
N CYS A 49 -2.86 4.35 -1.32
CA CYS A 49 -2.03 4.79 -0.19
C CYS A 49 -2.38 6.22 0.25
N ALA A 50 -2.61 7.13 -0.71
CA ALA A 50 -3.03 8.50 -0.41
C ALA A 50 -4.43 8.55 0.23
N ALA A 51 -5.36 7.70 -0.20
CA ALA A 51 -6.68 7.58 0.41
C ALA A 51 -6.59 7.11 1.87
N VAL A 52 -5.74 6.12 2.16
CA VAL A 52 -5.48 5.65 3.53
C VAL A 52 -4.87 6.75 4.39
N GLU A 53 -3.88 7.48 3.87
CA GLU A 53 -3.24 8.60 4.59
C GLU A 53 -4.23 9.75 4.85
N ALA A 54 -5.22 9.93 3.97
CA ALA A 54 -6.33 10.87 4.16
C ALA A 54 -7.47 10.34 5.05
N GLY A 55 -7.38 9.09 5.55
CA GLY A 55 -8.42 8.47 6.38
C GLY A 55 -9.70 8.12 5.61
N LEU A 56 -9.61 7.98 4.29
CA LEU A 56 -10.75 7.66 3.43
C LEU A 56 -10.98 6.14 3.37
N PRO A 57 -12.20 5.65 3.65
CA PRO A 57 -12.51 4.24 3.50
C PRO A 57 -12.64 3.84 2.02
N PRO A 58 -12.48 2.55 1.69
CA PRO A 58 -12.80 2.03 0.37
C PRO A 58 -14.25 2.33 -0.02
N LEU A 59 -14.47 2.59 -1.31
CA LEU A 59 -15.82 2.73 -1.83
C LEU A 59 -16.48 1.35 -1.95
N GLY A 60 -17.53 1.12 -1.14
CA GLY A 60 -18.29 -0.14 -1.12
C GLY A 60 -17.81 -1.14 -0.07
N LYS A 61 -18.46 -2.32 -0.02
CA LYS A 61 -18.01 -3.40 0.89
C LYS A 61 -16.78 -4.07 0.27
N SER A 62 -15.60 -3.83 0.85
CA SER A 62 -14.46 -4.72 0.68
C SER A 62 -14.92 -6.14 1.00
N LYS A 63 -14.81 -7.03 0.00
CA LYS A 63 -15.20 -8.44 0.12
C LYS A 63 -14.32 -9.17 1.11
#